data_AF-A0A6N7HH31-F1
#
_entry.id   AF-A0A6N7HH31-F1
#
_cell.length_a   1.000
_cell.length_b   1.000
_cell.length_c   1.000
_cell.angle_alpha   90.00
_cell.angle_beta   90.00
_cell.angle_gamma   90.00
#
_symmetry.space_group_name_H-M   'P 1'
#
loop_
_entity.id
_entity.type
_entity.pdbx_description
1 polymer ?
#
loop_
_entity_poly.entity_id
_entity_poly.type
_entity_poly.pdbx_seq_one_letter_code
_entity_poly.pdbx_strand_id
1 'polypeptide(L)'
;MTGANPLVAEEQDSTEWYTGIGIAESVADLVSGIESGNWVDIGLGGLTTGLEALSIAMDPIGSVASNLVSFIIEHVGPLQDMLDKLAGNADAVAAHAQTWKNVAGHVGEVKADYERDFQADTGGWTGAAADAYRGRAGDTSALLGAASQAAGGLGSAVEMAGVIVGVVRETVRDLIADLVGRLVVWAAEALTIIGAPAAAAQAATAAAKWAARIAQIVKKLVRTLQNLMPLLRRLNDLFGQIRKKLDDLLGRKGGGNKPPDDPKDPPGTTGGGDHTQPSGSPDPNAEPGGHPTRIRDNDDAATKRSLQRENESAQTLARQGYDVEQNPTVPGNKNPDYKIEGEVFDNYAPSGSNPRNIAANIQEKIDSGQTERVVLNLADSNVDPDALRAQLRDWPIEGLKEVVVIDKNGNVLNFYP
;
A
#
# COMPACT_ATOMS: atom_id res chain seq x y z
N MET A 1 37.70 55.55 -10.21
CA MET A 1 37.05 54.92 -11.38
C MET A 1 37.91 53.74 -11.81
N THR A 2 37.51 52.52 -11.47
CA THR A 2 38.08 51.28 -12.02
C THR A 2 36.89 50.47 -12.52
N GLY A 3 36.64 50.60 -13.82
CA GLY A 3 35.53 49.92 -14.49
C GLY A 3 35.76 48.42 -14.55
N ALA A 4 34.71 47.66 -14.26
CA ALA A 4 34.63 46.24 -14.56
C ALA A 4 34.73 46.03 -16.07
N ASN A 5 35.44 44.98 -16.49
CA ASN A 5 35.73 44.65 -17.89
C ASN A 5 34.45 44.13 -18.60
N PRO A 6 33.94 44.81 -19.64
CA PRO A 6 32.70 44.43 -20.34
C PRO A 6 32.86 43.22 -21.29
N LEU A 7 34.02 42.57 -21.32
CA LEU A 7 34.31 41.39 -22.15
C LEU A 7 34.44 40.09 -21.35
N VAL A 8 34.25 40.14 -20.02
CA VAL A 8 34.16 38.93 -19.19
C VAL A 8 32.69 38.63 -19.00
N ALA A 9 32.17 37.65 -19.74
CA ALA A 9 30.89 37.05 -19.41
C ALA A 9 31.05 36.34 -18.05
N GLU A 10 30.20 36.66 -17.08
CA GLU A 10 30.07 35.83 -15.89
C GLU A 10 29.70 34.41 -16.32
N GLU A 11 30.36 33.41 -15.72
CA GLU A 11 29.99 32.01 -15.87
C GLU A 11 28.54 31.86 -15.40
N GLN A 12 27.60 31.78 -16.34
CA GLN A 12 26.25 31.31 -16.02
C GLN A 12 26.32 29.80 -15.92
N ASP A 13 26.38 29.33 -14.68
CA ASP A 13 26.28 27.92 -14.34
C ASP A 13 24.86 27.46 -14.74
N SER A 14 24.74 26.75 -15.87
CA SER A 14 23.44 26.34 -16.41
C SER A 14 22.73 25.28 -15.55
N THR A 15 23.37 24.85 -14.45
CA THR A 15 22.88 23.85 -13.51
C THR A 15 22.74 24.46 -12.11
N GLU A 16 22.07 25.60 -12.02
CA GLU A 16 21.74 26.24 -10.75
C GLU A 16 20.78 25.34 -9.95
N TRP A 17 21.30 24.69 -8.89
CA TRP A 17 20.60 23.76 -7.97
C TRP A 17 19.33 24.34 -7.32
N TYR A 18 19.11 25.65 -7.44
CA TYR A 18 17.90 26.29 -6.95
C TYR A 18 16.70 26.18 -7.90
N THR A 19 16.92 25.91 -9.19
CA THR A 19 15.88 25.78 -10.24
C THR A 19 15.24 24.38 -10.22
N GLY A 20 14.00 24.25 -10.73
CA GLY A 20 13.29 22.95 -10.80
C GLY A 20 13.92 21.94 -11.78
N ILE A 21 14.85 22.40 -12.61
CA ILE A 21 15.45 21.67 -13.74
C ILE A 21 16.47 20.62 -13.26
N GLY A 22 17.34 20.93 -12.29
CA GLY A 22 18.31 19.96 -11.78
C GLY A 22 17.68 18.76 -11.05
N ILE A 23 16.50 18.95 -10.46
CA ILE A 23 15.69 17.86 -9.89
C ILE A 23 15.11 16.99 -11.01
N ALA A 24 14.66 17.59 -12.11
CA ALA A 24 14.15 16.87 -13.27
C ALA A 24 15.24 15.99 -13.91
N GLU A 25 16.47 16.48 -14.04
CA GLU A 25 17.62 15.69 -14.52
C GLU A 25 17.93 14.52 -13.59
N SER A 26 17.97 14.77 -12.27
CA SER A 26 18.20 13.72 -11.26
C SER A 26 17.12 12.63 -11.29
N VAL A 27 15.87 13.02 -11.55
CA VAL A 27 14.76 12.07 -11.74
C VAL A 27 14.94 11.29 -13.03
N ALA A 28 15.21 11.95 -14.16
CA ALA A 28 15.37 11.32 -15.47
C ALA A 28 16.49 10.26 -15.46
N ASP A 29 17.65 10.59 -14.88
CA ASP A 29 18.77 9.66 -14.74
C ASP A 29 18.41 8.43 -13.90
N LEU A 30 17.68 8.63 -12.80
CA LEU A 30 17.26 7.53 -11.94
C LEU A 30 16.21 6.64 -12.60
N VAL A 31 15.22 7.24 -13.29
CA VAL A 31 14.19 6.53 -14.06
C VAL A 31 14.86 5.69 -15.16
N SER A 32 15.80 6.27 -15.91
CA SER A 32 16.57 5.55 -16.92
C SER A 32 17.37 4.39 -16.30
N GLY A 33 17.99 4.60 -15.14
CA GLY A 33 18.67 3.54 -14.39
C GLY A 33 17.75 2.40 -13.96
N ILE A 34 16.50 2.70 -13.61
CA ILE A 34 15.47 1.70 -13.28
C ILE A 34 15.08 0.92 -14.55
N GLU A 35 14.71 1.62 -15.63
CA GLU A 35 14.25 1.02 -16.89
C GLU A 35 15.34 0.20 -17.59
N SER A 36 16.60 0.58 -17.45
CA SER A 36 17.74 -0.17 -18.00
C SER A 36 17.86 -1.58 -17.41
N GLY A 37 17.22 -1.86 -16.28
CA GLY A 37 17.25 -3.19 -15.64
C GLY A 37 18.62 -3.54 -15.03
N ASN A 38 19.54 -2.60 -14.91
CA ASN A 38 20.90 -2.83 -14.38
C ASN A 38 20.93 -3.36 -12.93
N TRP A 39 19.83 -3.23 -12.19
CA TRP A 39 19.64 -3.76 -10.84
C TRP A 39 19.21 -5.24 -10.82
N VAL A 40 18.83 -5.79 -11.98
CA VAL A 40 18.41 -7.19 -12.16
C VAL A 40 19.65 -8.05 -12.43
N ASP A 41 19.87 -9.07 -11.60
CA ASP A 41 20.90 -10.07 -11.87
C ASP A 41 20.57 -10.83 -13.17
N ILE A 42 21.42 -10.69 -14.20
CA ILE A 42 21.28 -11.25 -15.57
C ILE A 42 21.09 -12.79 -15.60
N GLY A 43 21.33 -13.49 -14.49
CA GLY A 43 21.19 -14.95 -14.35
C GLY A 43 19.76 -15.49 -14.22
N LEU A 44 18.73 -14.73 -14.61
CA LEU A 44 17.31 -15.11 -14.57
C LEU A 44 16.67 -15.36 -15.95
N GLY A 45 17.37 -15.04 -17.06
CA GLY A 45 16.82 -15.02 -18.42
C GLY A 45 17.19 -16.20 -19.33
N GLY A 46 17.40 -17.42 -18.82
CA GLY A 46 17.78 -18.53 -19.69
C GLY A 46 17.38 -19.90 -19.16
N LEU A 47 16.37 -20.52 -19.82
CA LEU A 47 16.24 -21.95 -20.10
C LEU A 47 14.96 -22.17 -20.94
N THR A 48 15.11 -22.29 -22.26
CA THR A 48 14.08 -22.77 -23.18
C THR A 48 14.42 -24.21 -23.58
N THR A 49 13.50 -25.16 -23.38
CA THR A 49 13.19 -26.34 -24.23
C THR A 49 12.44 -27.42 -23.43
N GLY A 50 11.34 -27.96 -23.98
CA GLY A 50 10.93 -29.35 -23.68
C GLY A 50 9.44 -29.73 -23.70
N LEU A 51 8.84 -29.83 -24.90
CA LEU A 51 7.80 -30.80 -25.36
C LEU A 51 6.44 -30.99 -24.65
N GLU A 52 5.39 -30.96 -25.48
CA GLU A 52 4.00 -31.38 -25.26
C GLU A 52 3.85 -32.91 -25.17
N ALA A 53 2.94 -33.42 -24.31
CA ALA A 53 2.08 -34.58 -24.60
C ALA A 53 1.08 -34.94 -23.46
N LEU A 54 -0.20 -34.86 -23.83
CA LEU A 54 -1.35 -35.74 -23.52
C LEU A 54 -2.08 -35.70 -22.16
N SER A 55 -3.41 -35.63 -22.31
CA SER A 55 -4.47 -35.87 -21.34
C SER A 55 -4.71 -37.37 -21.09
N ILE A 56 -5.12 -37.72 -19.87
CA ILE A 56 -6.18 -38.69 -19.53
C ILE A 56 -6.48 -38.55 -18.02
N ALA A 57 -7.76 -38.68 -17.69
CA ALA A 57 -8.34 -38.53 -16.37
C ALA A 57 -8.40 -39.85 -15.56
N MET A 58 -8.68 -39.67 -14.26
CA MET A 58 -9.31 -40.58 -13.26
C MET A 58 -8.45 -41.49 -12.37
N ASP A 59 -8.38 -41.03 -11.11
CA ASP A 59 -8.44 -41.71 -9.80
C ASP A 59 -7.50 -42.89 -9.44
N PRO A 60 -6.45 -42.62 -8.65
CA PRO A 60 -5.85 -43.63 -7.79
C PRO A 60 -5.65 -43.14 -6.33
N ILE A 61 -6.57 -42.36 -5.74
CA ILE A 61 -6.44 -41.90 -4.32
C ILE A 61 -7.27 -42.75 -3.34
N GLY A 62 -7.94 -43.81 -3.82
CA GLY A 62 -8.88 -44.58 -3.00
C GLY A 62 -8.29 -45.55 -1.96
N SER A 63 -7.00 -45.92 -1.98
CA SER A 63 -6.49 -46.91 -0.98
C SER A 63 -4.97 -47.01 -0.73
N VAL A 64 -4.18 -45.94 -0.89
CA VAL A 64 -2.73 -45.98 -0.54
C VAL A 64 -2.43 -45.22 0.76
N ALA A 65 -2.41 -46.00 1.85
CA ALA A 65 -1.61 -45.92 3.07
C ALA A 65 -1.51 -44.62 3.90
N SER A 66 -1.86 -44.74 5.19
CA SER A 66 -1.56 -43.78 6.27
C SER A 66 -0.06 -43.42 6.42
N ASN A 67 0.85 -44.30 5.98
CA ASN A 67 2.30 -44.03 5.97
C ASN A 67 2.72 -43.03 4.89
N LEU A 68 1.99 -42.94 3.76
CA LEU A 68 2.29 -41.99 2.67
C LEU A 68 1.85 -40.56 3.06
N VAL A 69 0.76 -40.43 3.81
CA VAL A 69 0.28 -39.15 4.35
C VAL A 69 1.26 -38.60 5.39
N SER A 70 1.81 -39.43 6.29
CA SER A 70 2.90 -39.00 7.19
C SER A 70 4.14 -38.55 6.43
N PHE A 71 4.56 -39.26 5.38
CA PHE A 71 5.69 -38.86 4.53
C PHE A 71 5.45 -37.54 3.78
N ILE A 72 4.26 -37.35 3.20
CA ILE A 72 3.87 -36.11 2.52
C ILE A 72 3.84 -34.95 3.52
N ILE A 73 3.26 -35.13 4.70
CA ILE A 73 3.23 -34.08 5.73
C ILE A 73 4.64 -33.75 6.22
N GLU A 74 5.47 -34.76 6.49
CA GLU A 74 6.78 -34.58 7.13
C GLU A 74 7.87 -34.09 6.16
N HIS A 75 7.82 -34.49 4.88
CA HIS A 75 8.86 -34.17 3.90
C HIS A 75 8.41 -33.26 2.75
N VAL A 76 7.10 -33.19 2.44
CA VAL A 76 6.53 -32.32 1.40
C VAL A 76 5.85 -31.09 2.00
N GLY A 77 5.43 -31.13 3.27
CA GLY A 77 4.88 -29.97 4.00
C GLY A 77 5.75 -28.72 3.93
N PRO A 78 7.08 -28.79 4.14
CA PRO A 78 7.96 -27.64 4.00
C PRO A 78 7.98 -27.02 2.59
N LEU A 79 7.76 -27.83 1.55
CA LEU A 79 7.65 -27.36 0.17
C LEU A 79 6.30 -26.65 -0.07
N GLN A 80 5.21 -27.16 0.50
CA GLN A 80 3.87 -26.56 0.43
C GLN A 80 3.82 -25.22 1.17
N ASP A 81 4.38 -25.13 2.38
CA ASP A 81 4.49 -23.87 3.11
C ASP A 81 5.30 -22.81 2.36
N MET A 82 6.38 -23.23 1.67
CA MET A 82 7.16 -22.33 0.82
C MET A 82 6.37 -21.89 -0.41
N LEU A 83 5.52 -22.75 -0.96
CA LEU A 83 4.66 -22.44 -2.10
C LEU A 83 3.57 -21.46 -1.75
N ASP A 84 2.91 -21.68 -0.62
CA ASP A 84 1.86 -20.80 -0.14
C ASP A 84 2.40 -19.41 0.17
N LYS A 85 3.64 -19.32 0.70
CA LYS A 85 4.34 -18.04 0.88
C LYS A 85 4.76 -17.36 -0.42
N LEU A 86 4.91 -18.11 -1.52
CA LEU A 86 5.21 -17.57 -2.85
C LEU A 86 3.94 -17.27 -3.67
N ALA A 87 2.76 -17.67 -3.20
CA ALA A 87 1.47 -17.45 -3.85
C ALA A 87 0.94 -16.01 -3.69
N GLY A 88 1.83 -15.01 -3.81
CA GLY A 88 1.46 -13.60 -3.87
C GLY A 88 0.67 -13.27 -5.14
N ASN A 89 -0.11 -12.17 -5.10
CA ASN A 89 -0.96 -11.75 -6.21
C ASN A 89 -0.18 -10.88 -7.22
N ALA A 90 0.28 -11.47 -8.32
CA ALA A 90 0.99 -10.77 -9.39
C ALA A 90 0.11 -9.73 -10.11
N ASP A 91 -1.20 -9.98 -10.21
CA ASP A 91 -2.16 -9.06 -10.83
C ASP A 91 -2.32 -7.80 -9.99
N ALA A 92 -2.26 -7.92 -8.66
CA ALA A 92 -2.24 -6.76 -7.76
C ALA A 92 -0.98 -5.91 -7.93
N VAL A 93 0.19 -6.53 -8.16
CA VAL A 93 1.44 -5.80 -8.43
C VAL A 93 1.35 -5.05 -9.77
N ALA A 94 0.85 -5.70 -10.82
CA ALA A 94 0.61 -5.06 -12.12
C ALA A 94 -0.39 -3.90 -12.03
N ALA A 95 -1.48 -4.07 -11.27
CA ALA A 95 -2.45 -3.00 -11.03
C ALA A 95 -1.81 -1.79 -10.33
N HIS A 96 -0.98 -2.01 -9.30
CA HIS A 96 -0.26 -0.92 -8.63
C HIS A 96 0.75 -0.22 -9.53
N ALA A 97 1.47 -0.96 -10.38
CA ALA A 97 2.35 -0.36 -11.38
C ALA A 97 1.57 0.54 -12.35
N GLN A 98 0.41 0.08 -12.81
CA GLN A 98 -0.46 0.86 -13.70
C GLN A 98 -1.02 2.09 -13.00
N THR A 99 -1.37 2.03 -11.71
CA THR A 99 -1.78 3.22 -10.93
C THR A 99 -0.71 4.31 -10.98
N TRP A 100 0.56 3.96 -10.78
CA TRP A 100 1.65 4.93 -10.84
C TRP A 100 1.88 5.50 -12.24
N LYS A 101 1.72 4.69 -13.29
CA LYS A 101 1.74 5.17 -14.68
C LYS A 101 0.57 6.12 -14.99
N ASN A 102 -0.62 5.85 -14.47
CA ASN A 102 -1.77 6.74 -14.63
C ASN A 102 -1.54 8.08 -13.91
N VAL A 103 -0.99 8.05 -12.69
CA VAL A 103 -0.59 9.26 -11.96
C VAL A 103 0.45 10.06 -12.74
N ALA A 104 1.47 9.39 -13.29
CA ALA A 104 2.47 10.02 -14.14
C ALA A 104 1.84 10.73 -15.35
N GLY A 105 0.94 10.04 -16.05
CA GLY A 105 0.20 10.60 -17.19
C GLY A 105 -0.60 11.84 -16.79
N HIS A 106 -1.39 11.75 -15.73
CA HIS A 106 -2.23 12.86 -15.28
C HIS A 106 -1.42 14.08 -14.82
N VAL A 107 -0.32 13.88 -14.08
CA VAL A 107 0.58 14.99 -13.72
C VAL A 107 1.24 15.61 -14.95
N GLY A 108 1.53 14.80 -15.97
CA GLY A 108 2.02 15.28 -17.28
C GLY A 108 0.99 16.11 -18.03
N GLU A 109 -0.29 15.73 -17.98
CA GLU A 109 -1.41 16.52 -18.52
C GLU A 109 -1.54 17.86 -17.80
N VAL A 110 -1.52 17.86 -16.46
CA VAL A 110 -1.57 19.09 -15.65
C VAL A 110 -0.39 20.00 -15.97
N LYS A 111 0.82 19.46 -16.18
CA LYS A 111 1.99 20.22 -16.64
C LYS A 111 1.71 20.89 -17.99
N ALA A 112 1.20 20.13 -18.97
CA ALA A 112 0.94 20.63 -20.31
C ALA A 112 -0.15 21.71 -20.33
N ASP A 113 -1.22 21.52 -19.54
CA ASP A 113 -2.27 22.51 -19.36
C ASP A 113 -1.72 23.78 -18.71
N TYR A 114 -0.93 23.65 -17.63
CA TYR A 114 -0.28 24.78 -16.97
C TYR A 114 0.64 25.56 -17.93
N GLU A 115 1.45 24.85 -18.73
CA GLU A 115 2.32 25.46 -19.75
C GLU A 115 1.53 26.23 -20.80
N ARG A 116 0.46 25.64 -21.31
CA ARG A 116 -0.42 26.29 -22.29
C ARG A 116 -1.03 27.57 -21.71
N ASP A 117 -1.57 27.49 -20.50
CA ASP A 117 -2.32 28.58 -19.89
C ASP A 117 -1.39 29.77 -19.57
N PHE A 118 -0.23 29.52 -18.94
CA PHE A 118 0.68 30.64 -18.62
C PHE A 118 1.29 31.28 -19.88
N GLN A 119 1.52 30.51 -20.95
CA GLN A 119 2.01 31.06 -22.22
C GLN A 119 0.94 31.91 -22.90
N ALA A 120 -0.32 31.46 -22.90
CA ALA A 120 -1.45 32.20 -23.46
C ALA A 120 -1.69 33.51 -22.69
N ASP A 121 -1.75 33.45 -21.37
CA ASP A 121 -2.07 34.61 -20.52
C ASP A 121 -0.95 35.66 -20.49
N THR A 122 0.31 35.26 -20.72
CA THR A 122 1.46 36.17 -20.69
C THR A 122 1.96 36.58 -22.08
N GLY A 123 1.35 36.11 -23.16
CA GLY A 123 1.84 36.33 -24.53
C GLY A 123 1.92 37.81 -24.94
N GLY A 124 0.97 38.63 -24.46
CA GLY A 124 0.98 40.09 -24.70
C GLY A 124 1.69 40.91 -23.62
N TRP A 125 2.08 40.29 -22.50
CA TRP A 125 2.66 40.98 -21.35
C TRP A 125 4.18 41.10 -21.52
N THR A 126 4.73 42.31 -21.54
CA THR A 126 6.17 42.53 -21.76
C THR A 126 6.83 43.29 -20.62
N GLY A 127 8.16 43.20 -20.54
CA GLY A 127 8.98 43.83 -19.51
C GLY A 127 9.44 42.86 -18.43
N ALA A 128 10.36 43.33 -17.57
CA ALA A 128 11.08 42.49 -16.61
C ALA A 128 10.18 41.68 -15.66
N ALA A 129 9.01 42.22 -15.27
CA ALA A 129 8.06 41.51 -14.44
C ALA A 129 7.40 40.31 -15.16
N ALA A 130 7.13 40.44 -16.47
CA ALA A 130 6.60 39.35 -17.28
C ALA A 130 7.63 38.23 -17.43
N ASP A 131 8.90 38.58 -17.65
CA ASP A 131 10.00 37.61 -17.79
C ASP A 131 10.24 36.86 -16.48
N ALA A 132 10.22 37.56 -15.33
CA ALA A 132 10.32 36.94 -14.01
C ALA A 132 9.15 35.98 -13.74
N TYR A 133 7.93 36.36 -14.11
CA TYR A 133 6.76 35.49 -13.99
C TYR A 133 6.91 34.22 -14.84
N ARG A 134 7.30 34.35 -16.11
CA ARG A 134 7.51 33.18 -17.00
C ARG A 134 8.64 32.28 -16.51
N GLY A 135 9.71 32.83 -15.95
CA GLY A 135 10.76 32.04 -15.31
C GLY A 135 10.21 31.19 -14.15
N ARG A 136 9.41 31.81 -13.27
CA ARG A 136 8.77 31.13 -12.15
C ARG A 136 7.75 30.07 -12.59
N ALA A 137 6.98 30.35 -13.64
CA ALA A 137 6.08 29.39 -14.24
C ALA A 137 6.86 28.23 -14.88
N GLY A 138 7.97 28.51 -15.55
CA GLY A 138 8.90 27.49 -16.07
C GLY A 138 9.43 26.56 -14.99
N ASP A 139 9.89 27.10 -13.86
CA ASP A 139 10.33 26.31 -12.70
C ASP A 139 9.22 25.39 -12.17
N THR A 140 8.00 25.91 -12.09
CA THR A 140 6.83 25.14 -11.61
C THR A 140 6.50 24.01 -12.58
N SER A 141 6.50 24.28 -13.89
CA SER A 141 6.34 23.26 -14.92
C SER A 141 7.43 22.19 -14.86
N ALA A 142 8.69 22.57 -14.66
CA ALA A 142 9.80 21.63 -14.53
C ALA A 142 9.62 20.69 -13.34
N LEU A 143 9.14 21.18 -12.20
CA LEU A 143 8.84 20.36 -11.02
C LEU A 143 7.65 19.41 -11.26
N LEU A 144 6.60 19.85 -11.97
CA LEU A 144 5.50 18.96 -12.38
C LEU A 144 6.00 17.85 -13.32
N GLY A 145 6.89 18.20 -14.25
CA GLY A 145 7.56 17.23 -15.13
C GLY A 145 8.41 16.22 -14.35
N ALA A 146 9.18 16.68 -13.38
CA ALA A 146 9.95 15.82 -12.49
C ALA A 146 9.04 14.88 -11.67
N ALA A 147 7.91 15.37 -11.16
CA ALA A 147 6.95 14.55 -10.42
C ALA A 147 6.30 13.47 -11.30
N SER A 148 5.91 13.84 -12.53
CA SER A 148 5.38 12.91 -13.53
C SER A 148 6.39 11.80 -13.85
N GLN A 149 7.64 12.16 -14.15
CA GLN A 149 8.71 11.19 -14.46
C GLN A 149 9.03 10.29 -13.26
N ALA A 150 9.09 10.82 -12.04
CA ALA A 150 9.34 10.03 -10.83
C ALA A 150 8.21 9.02 -10.57
N ALA A 151 6.96 9.41 -10.83
CA ALA A 151 5.81 8.51 -10.75
C ALA A 151 5.88 7.41 -11.83
N GLY A 152 6.29 7.77 -13.04
CA GLY A 152 6.56 6.82 -14.12
C GLY A 152 7.64 5.80 -13.73
N GLY A 153 8.75 6.26 -13.18
CA GLY A 153 9.83 5.42 -12.67
C GLY A 153 9.40 4.46 -11.57
N LEU A 154 8.55 4.91 -10.63
CA LEU A 154 7.95 4.02 -9.63
C LEU A 154 7.07 2.94 -10.29
N GLY A 155 6.25 3.32 -11.28
CA GLY A 155 5.45 2.38 -12.06
C GLY A 155 6.31 1.31 -12.75
N SER A 156 7.35 1.73 -13.47
CA SER A 156 8.30 0.84 -14.14
C SER A 156 9.03 -0.08 -13.16
N ALA A 157 9.48 0.44 -12.00
CA ALA A 157 10.12 -0.34 -10.95
C ALA A 157 9.20 -1.46 -10.41
N VAL A 158 7.94 -1.13 -10.11
CA VAL A 158 6.95 -2.09 -9.60
C VAL A 158 6.57 -3.12 -10.67
N GLU A 159 6.41 -2.70 -11.93
CA GLU A 159 6.15 -3.59 -13.06
C GLU A 159 7.25 -4.62 -13.25
N MET A 160 8.51 -4.19 -13.30
CA MET A 160 9.65 -5.11 -13.46
C MET A 160 9.78 -6.06 -12.27
N ALA A 161 9.56 -5.58 -11.03
CA ALA A 161 9.49 -6.46 -9.87
C ALA A 161 8.38 -7.52 -10.03
N GLY A 162 7.22 -7.13 -10.54
CA GLY A 162 6.11 -8.03 -10.87
C GLY A 162 6.49 -9.08 -11.93
N VAL A 163 7.17 -8.67 -13.01
CA VAL A 163 7.67 -9.59 -14.05
C VAL A 163 8.61 -10.64 -13.44
N ILE A 164 9.56 -10.21 -12.60
CA ILE A 164 10.52 -11.13 -11.95
C ILE A 164 9.79 -12.13 -11.03
N VAL A 165 8.82 -11.66 -10.25
CA VAL A 165 7.98 -12.53 -9.42
C VAL A 165 7.18 -13.52 -10.28
N GLY A 166 6.64 -13.08 -11.41
CA GLY A 166 5.95 -13.92 -12.38
C GLY A 166 6.83 -15.07 -12.90
N VAL A 167 8.05 -14.75 -13.35
CA VAL A 167 9.04 -15.74 -13.81
C VAL A 167 9.40 -16.74 -12.72
N VAL A 168 9.60 -16.26 -11.48
CA VAL A 168 9.91 -17.13 -10.34
C VAL A 168 8.75 -18.08 -10.07
N ARG A 169 7.51 -17.58 -10.07
CA ARG A 169 6.30 -18.39 -9.87
C ARG A 169 6.16 -19.47 -10.94
N GLU A 170 6.37 -19.12 -12.20
CA GLU A 170 6.33 -20.06 -13.33
C GLU A 170 7.39 -21.15 -13.15
N THR A 171 8.65 -20.75 -12.91
CA THR A 171 9.75 -21.70 -12.70
C THR A 171 9.49 -22.63 -11.52
N VAL A 172 8.95 -22.10 -10.41
CA VAL A 172 8.61 -22.88 -9.22
C VAL A 172 7.49 -23.87 -9.53
N ARG A 173 6.43 -23.43 -10.22
CA ARG A 173 5.34 -24.29 -10.69
C ARG A 173 5.87 -25.45 -11.55
N ASP A 174 6.76 -25.17 -12.50
CA ASP A 174 7.32 -26.18 -13.40
C ASP A 174 8.18 -27.19 -12.66
N LEU A 175 8.99 -26.74 -11.71
CA LEU A 175 9.76 -27.62 -10.83
C LEU A 175 8.83 -28.55 -10.04
N ILE A 176 7.70 -28.05 -9.54
CA ILE A 176 6.74 -28.87 -8.79
C ILE A 176 6.02 -29.84 -9.70
N ALA A 177 5.64 -29.42 -10.91
CA ALA A 177 5.03 -30.31 -11.90
C ALA A 177 5.97 -31.48 -12.24
N ASP A 178 7.27 -31.22 -12.44
CA ASP A 178 8.29 -32.27 -12.64
C ASP A 178 8.44 -33.17 -11.40
N LEU A 179 8.42 -32.62 -10.19
CA LEU A 179 8.45 -33.43 -8.95
C LEU A 179 7.22 -34.34 -8.85
N VAL A 180 6.02 -33.78 -9.05
CA VAL A 180 4.74 -34.54 -9.00
C VAL A 180 4.75 -35.66 -10.03
N GLY A 181 5.20 -35.40 -11.26
CA GLY A 181 5.31 -36.42 -12.31
C GLY A 181 6.18 -37.62 -11.88
N ARG A 182 7.29 -37.37 -11.18
CA ARG A 182 8.16 -38.43 -10.66
C ARG A 182 7.57 -39.17 -9.46
N LEU A 183 6.91 -38.44 -8.55
CA LEU A 183 6.23 -39.04 -7.41
C LEU A 183 5.16 -40.04 -7.85
N VAL A 184 4.43 -39.77 -8.94
CA VAL A 184 3.44 -40.69 -9.51
C VAL A 184 4.10 -42.00 -9.97
N VAL A 185 5.25 -41.92 -10.64
CA VAL A 185 6.00 -43.12 -11.08
C VAL A 185 6.44 -43.96 -9.88
N TRP A 186 7.03 -43.33 -8.86
CA TRP A 186 7.49 -44.04 -7.67
C TRP A 186 6.34 -44.58 -6.80
N ALA A 187 5.19 -43.92 -6.80
CA ALA A 187 3.99 -44.44 -6.14
C ALA A 187 3.57 -45.80 -6.72
N ALA A 188 3.69 -45.99 -8.04
CA ALA A 188 3.43 -47.28 -8.67
C ALA A 188 4.46 -48.35 -8.28
N GLU A 189 5.74 -47.99 -8.16
CA GLU A 189 6.80 -48.90 -7.67
C GLU A 189 6.58 -49.32 -6.20
N ALA A 190 6.04 -48.42 -5.39
CA ALA A 190 5.75 -48.63 -3.98
C ALA A 190 4.60 -49.62 -3.71
N LEU A 191 3.85 -50.03 -4.73
CA LEU A 191 2.79 -51.05 -4.61
C LEU A 191 3.33 -52.45 -4.28
N THR A 192 4.64 -52.64 -4.39
CA THR A 192 5.31 -53.90 -4.06
C THR A 192 6.05 -53.79 -2.71
N ILE A 193 6.02 -54.86 -1.90
CA ILE A 193 6.71 -54.91 -0.60
C ILE A 193 8.23 -54.68 -0.76
N ILE A 194 8.81 -55.16 -1.87
CA ILE A 194 10.24 -55.03 -2.17
C ILE A 194 10.59 -53.62 -2.70
N GLY A 195 9.70 -52.99 -3.48
CA GLY A 195 9.92 -51.67 -4.08
C GLY A 195 9.63 -50.49 -3.15
N ALA A 196 8.78 -50.67 -2.13
CA ALA A 196 8.36 -49.60 -1.23
C ALA A 196 9.52 -48.84 -0.52
N PRO A 197 10.55 -49.51 0.03
CA PRO A 197 11.67 -48.80 0.66
C PRO A 197 12.47 -47.94 -0.33
N ALA A 198 12.68 -48.45 -1.55
CA ALA A 198 13.43 -47.73 -2.58
C ALA A 198 12.65 -46.52 -3.11
N ALA A 199 11.36 -46.67 -3.38
CA ALA A 199 10.48 -45.60 -3.82
C ALA A 199 10.41 -44.45 -2.80
N ALA A 200 10.31 -44.75 -1.51
CA ALA A 200 10.30 -43.74 -0.45
C ALA A 200 11.62 -42.96 -0.39
N ALA A 201 12.77 -43.64 -0.47
CA ALA A 201 14.09 -42.99 -0.48
C ALA A 201 14.29 -42.09 -1.72
N GLN A 202 13.83 -42.54 -2.89
CA GLN A 202 13.90 -41.77 -4.13
C GLN A 202 13.00 -40.53 -4.08
N ALA A 203 11.77 -40.67 -3.59
CA ALA A 203 10.84 -39.56 -3.38
C ALA A 203 11.42 -38.51 -2.42
N ALA A 204 12.01 -38.93 -1.30
CA ALA A 204 12.61 -38.02 -0.32
C ALA A 204 13.79 -37.25 -0.92
N THR A 205 14.66 -37.94 -1.65
CA THR A 205 15.83 -37.35 -2.31
C THR A 205 15.41 -36.32 -3.37
N ALA A 206 14.34 -36.62 -4.10
CA ALA A 206 13.78 -35.71 -5.08
C ALA A 206 13.13 -34.49 -4.42
N ALA A 207 12.26 -34.67 -3.43
CA ALA A 207 11.68 -33.55 -2.69
C ALA A 207 12.79 -32.60 -2.16
N ALA A 208 13.84 -33.15 -1.53
CA ALA A 208 14.97 -32.37 -1.03
C ALA A 208 15.72 -31.60 -2.14
N LYS A 209 16.00 -32.25 -3.27
CA LYS A 209 16.70 -31.61 -4.40
C LYS A 209 15.87 -30.47 -5.02
N TRP A 210 14.55 -30.61 -5.10
CA TRP A 210 13.67 -29.59 -5.66
C TRP A 210 13.45 -28.44 -4.67
N ALA A 211 13.33 -28.74 -3.38
CA ALA A 211 13.33 -27.75 -2.32
C ALA A 211 14.60 -26.87 -2.36
N ALA A 212 15.77 -27.50 -2.51
CA ALA A 212 17.03 -26.78 -2.65
C ALA A 212 17.03 -25.86 -3.89
N ARG A 213 16.51 -26.32 -5.04
CA ARG A 213 16.42 -25.51 -6.27
C ARG A 213 15.47 -24.31 -6.10
N ILE A 214 14.28 -24.54 -5.55
CA ILE A 214 13.30 -23.50 -5.25
C ILE A 214 13.92 -22.47 -4.30
N ALA A 215 14.56 -22.91 -3.22
CA ALA A 215 15.23 -22.02 -2.27
C ALA A 215 16.31 -21.14 -2.94
N GLN A 216 17.09 -21.67 -3.89
CA GLN A 216 18.05 -20.86 -4.64
C GLN A 216 17.39 -19.81 -5.52
N ILE A 217 16.28 -20.14 -6.20
CA ILE A 217 15.54 -19.20 -7.04
C ILE A 217 14.93 -18.09 -6.17
N VAL A 218 14.29 -18.44 -5.05
CA VAL A 218 13.74 -17.47 -4.10
C VAL A 218 14.84 -16.57 -3.54
N LYS A 219 16.01 -17.12 -3.21
CA LYS A 219 17.15 -16.33 -2.73
C LYS A 219 17.64 -15.33 -3.77
N LYS A 220 17.63 -15.70 -5.06
CA LYS A 220 17.93 -14.78 -6.16
C LYS A 220 16.87 -13.68 -6.27
N LEU A 221 15.58 -14.03 -6.21
CA LEU A 221 14.48 -13.06 -6.18
C LEU A 221 14.65 -12.04 -5.06
N VAL A 222 14.90 -12.51 -3.83
CA VAL A 222 15.11 -11.62 -2.68
C VAL A 222 16.29 -10.67 -2.91
N ARG A 223 17.41 -11.16 -3.46
CA ARG A 223 18.57 -10.30 -3.80
C ARG A 223 18.21 -9.24 -4.82
N THR A 224 17.49 -9.61 -5.88
CA THR A 224 17.05 -8.68 -6.91
C THR A 224 16.13 -7.60 -6.32
N LEU A 225 15.19 -7.97 -5.44
CA LEU A 225 14.34 -7.01 -4.73
C LEU A 225 15.14 -6.12 -3.76
N GLN A 226 16.17 -6.67 -3.09
CA GLN A 226 17.07 -5.90 -2.23
C GLN A 226 17.88 -4.86 -3.03
N ASN A 227 18.27 -5.17 -4.27
CA ASN A 227 18.93 -4.22 -5.18
C ASN A 227 17.98 -3.12 -5.66
N LEU A 228 16.67 -3.38 -5.74
CA LEU A 228 15.64 -2.41 -6.13
C LEU A 228 15.32 -1.41 -5.00
N MET A 229 15.26 -1.86 -3.75
CA MET A 229 14.95 -1.04 -2.57
C MET A 229 15.70 0.31 -2.48
N PRO A 230 17.03 0.40 -2.72
CA PRO A 230 17.72 1.69 -2.70
C PRO A 230 17.28 2.65 -3.80
N LEU A 231 16.86 2.15 -4.98
CA LEU A 231 16.33 2.98 -6.05
C LEU A 231 14.97 3.58 -5.67
N LEU A 232 14.10 2.78 -5.04
CA LEU A 232 12.80 3.24 -4.52
C LEU A 232 12.97 4.30 -3.43
N ARG A 233 13.97 4.15 -2.54
CA ARG A 233 14.28 5.17 -1.52
C ARG A 233 14.73 6.47 -2.16
N ARG A 234 15.61 6.42 -3.17
CA ARG A 234 16.03 7.61 -3.92
C ARG A 234 14.86 8.30 -4.61
N LEU A 235 13.93 7.55 -5.21
CA LEU A 235 12.70 8.11 -5.78
C LEU A 235 11.86 8.82 -4.72
N ASN A 236 11.69 8.23 -3.53
CA ASN A 236 11.00 8.87 -2.42
C ASN A 236 11.68 10.17 -1.96
N ASP A 237 13.01 10.17 -1.90
CA ASP A 237 13.79 11.37 -1.55
C ASP A 237 13.61 12.47 -2.60
N LEU A 238 13.54 12.12 -3.89
CA LEU A 238 13.27 13.06 -4.99
C LEU A 238 11.84 13.62 -4.89
N PHE A 239 10.82 12.80 -4.59
CA PHE A 239 9.47 13.30 -4.32
C PHE A 239 9.44 14.29 -3.14
N GLY A 240 10.19 14.01 -2.08
CA GLY A 240 10.35 14.94 -0.95
C GLY A 240 10.96 16.27 -1.36
N GLN A 241 11.97 16.25 -2.22
CA GLN A 241 12.61 17.46 -2.76
C GLN A 241 11.67 18.25 -3.67
N ILE A 242 10.96 17.58 -4.57
CA ILE A 242 9.97 18.20 -5.47
C ILE A 242 8.87 18.87 -4.65
N ARG A 243 8.29 18.17 -3.66
CA ARG A 243 7.27 18.73 -2.78
C ARG A 243 7.78 19.97 -2.06
N LYS A 244 8.95 19.88 -1.42
CA LYS A 244 9.53 21.00 -0.67
C LYS A 244 9.75 22.22 -1.57
N LYS A 245 10.27 22.01 -2.78
CA LYS A 245 10.46 23.09 -3.75
C LYS A 245 9.13 23.67 -4.20
N LEU A 246 8.13 22.85 -4.49
CA LEU A 246 6.80 23.33 -4.85
C LEU A 246 6.17 24.15 -3.72
N ASP A 247 6.29 23.72 -2.46
CA ASP A 247 5.84 24.47 -1.28
C ASP A 247 6.55 25.84 -1.16
N ASP A 248 7.87 25.87 -1.40
CA ASP A 248 8.66 27.09 -1.43
C ASP A 248 8.25 27.98 -2.63
N LEU A 249 7.92 27.38 -3.79
CA LEU A 249 7.52 28.10 -4.99
C LEU A 249 6.13 28.76 -4.84
N LEU A 250 5.22 28.08 -4.16
CA LEU A 250 3.86 28.56 -3.89
C LEU A 250 3.81 29.54 -2.70
N GLY A 251 4.97 29.93 -2.14
CA GLY A 251 5.04 30.89 -1.05
C GLY A 251 4.50 30.36 0.28
N ARG A 252 4.41 29.03 0.44
CA ARG A 252 3.90 28.39 1.66
C ARG A 252 4.89 28.48 2.84
N LYS A 253 6.07 29.08 2.62
CA LYS A 253 7.05 29.47 3.63
C LYS A 253 7.57 30.90 3.40
N GLY A 254 6.77 31.88 3.78
CA GLY A 254 7.19 33.28 3.99
C GLY A 254 6.19 33.95 4.92
N GLY A 255 6.63 34.41 6.09
CA GLY A 255 5.75 34.94 7.14
C GLY A 255 4.91 36.14 6.68
N GLY A 256 3.59 35.96 6.69
CA GLY A 256 2.57 37.01 6.62
C GLY A 256 1.32 36.50 7.31
N ASN A 257 1.17 36.82 8.59
CA ASN A 257 0.16 36.30 9.54
C ASN A 257 0.12 34.76 9.70
N LYS A 258 1.06 34.24 10.49
CA LYS A 258 0.62 33.30 11.52
C LYS A 258 -0.32 34.09 12.47
N PRO A 259 -1.50 33.58 12.83
CA PRO A 259 -2.13 34.00 14.09
C PRO A 259 -1.06 33.88 15.20
N PRO A 260 -1.06 34.76 16.21
CA PRO A 260 -0.07 34.70 17.28
C PRO A 260 0.10 33.25 17.75
N ASP A 261 1.33 32.83 18.07
CA ASP A 261 1.50 31.61 18.86
C ASP A 261 0.58 31.80 20.07
N ASP A 262 -0.47 30.97 20.16
CA ASP A 262 -1.35 31.01 21.32
C ASP A 262 -0.44 30.90 22.55
N PRO A 263 -0.62 31.77 23.56
CA PRO A 263 0.03 31.59 24.83
C PRO A 263 -0.14 30.13 25.24
N LYS A 264 0.88 29.52 25.85
CA LYS A 264 0.72 28.21 26.48
C LYS A 264 -0.45 28.29 27.45
N ASP A 265 -1.63 27.89 26.98
CA ASP A 265 -2.80 27.86 27.83
C ASP A 265 -2.67 26.65 28.75
N PRO A 266 -3.00 26.81 30.05
CA PRO A 266 -3.05 25.70 30.99
C PRO A 266 -4.06 24.64 30.51
N PRO A 267 -4.02 23.41 31.04
CA PRO A 267 -4.94 22.38 30.61
C PRO A 267 -6.38 22.78 30.97
N GLY A 268 -7.19 23.07 29.96
CA GLY A 268 -8.63 23.28 30.11
C GLY A 268 -9.24 24.09 28.98
N THR A 269 -10.09 23.43 28.17
CA THR A 269 -11.35 23.94 27.55
C THR A 269 -11.26 25.32 26.87
N THR A 270 -11.43 25.53 25.56
CA THR A 270 -12.46 25.03 24.62
C THR A 270 -12.28 25.76 23.28
N GLY A 271 -12.60 25.10 22.16
CA GLY A 271 -12.91 25.74 20.86
C GLY A 271 -13.60 24.72 19.96
N GLY A 272 -14.90 24.90 19.70
CA GLY A 272 -15.82 23.86 19.21
C GLY A 272 -15.62 23.43 17.75
N GLY A 273 -15.46 22.12 17.56
CA GLY A 273 -15.68 21.41 16.30
C GLY A 273 -16.78 20.37 16.50
N ASP A 274 -17.46 20.02 15.41
CA ASP A 274 -18.67 19.19 15.27
C ASP A 274 -18.50 17.70 15.68
N HIS A 275 -17.57 17.40 16.58
CA HIS A 275 -17.26 16.05 17.03
C HIS A 275 -18.28 15.54 18.05
N THR A 276 -18.58 14.25 17.93
CA THR A 276 -19.40 13.52 18.88
C THR A 276 -18.64 13.41 20.22
N GLN A 277 -19.19 14.03 21.28
CA GLN A 277 -18.60 14.04 22.62
C GLN A 277 -19.41 13.15 23.57
N PRO A 278 -18.75 12.48 24.54
CA PRO A 278 -19.47 11.68 25.52
C PRO A 278 -20.36 12.56 26.39
N SER A 279 -21.62 12.16 26.57
CA SER A 279 -22.56 12.84 27.47
C SER A 279 -22.40 12.41 28.94
N GLY A 280 -21.79 11.25 29.18
CA GLY A 280 -21.51 10.68 30.49
C GLY A 280 -20.04 10.80 30.93
N SER A 281 -19.80 10.45 32.20
CA SER A 281 -18.43 10.24 32.70
C SER A 281 -17.99 8.80 32.45
N PRO A 282 -16.69 8.53 32.26
CA PRO A 282 -16.19 7.16 32.10
C PRO A 282 -16.60 6.23 33.26
N ASP A 283 -17.13 5.06 32.93
CA ASP A 283 -17.56 4.02 33.88
C ASP A 283 -17.15 2.64 33.36
N PRO A 284 -16.25 1.89 34.06
CA PRO A 284 -15.80 0.58 33.60
C PRO A 284 -16.91 -0.48 33.53
N ASN A 285 -18.05 -0.26 34.20
CA ASN A 285 -19.19 -1.17 34.21
C ASN A 285 -20.32 -0.73 33.24
N ALA A 286 -20.14 0.38 32.51
CA ALA A 286 -21.12 0.78 31.51
C ALA A 286 -21.20 -0.27 30.39
N GLU A 287 -22.43 -0.57 29.99
CA GLU A 287 -22.74 -1.44 28.87
C GLU A 287 -23.46 -0.64 27.78
N PRO A 288 -23.20 -0.92 26.49
CA PRO A 288 -23.94 -0.31 25.41
C PRO A 288 -25.40 -0.79 25.43
N GLY A 289 -26.31 0.08 25.03
CA GLY A 289 -27.70 -0.25 24.77
C GLY A 289 -27.89 -1.01 23.45
N GLY A 290 -29.15 -1.34 23.13
CA GLY A 290 -29.49 -2.08 21.91
C GLY A 290 -29.19 -3.58 22.02
N HIS A 291 -28.95 -4.22 20.88
CA HIS A 291 -28.68 -5.66 20.82
C HIS A 291 -27.27 -5.90 20.28
N PRO A 292 -26.40 -6.63 21.00
CA PRO A 292 -25.09 -6.99 20.48
C PRO A 292 -25.18 -7.79 19.19
N THR A 293 -24.25 -7.55 18.28
CA THR A 293 -24.17 -8.24 17.00
C THR A 293 -23.87 -9.71 17.22
N ARG A 294 -24.74 -10.58 16.68
CA ARG A 294 -24.67 -12.02 16.92
C ARG A 294 -23.57 -12.67 16.08
N ILE A 295 -22.58 -13.23 16.77
CA ILE A 295 -21.54 -14.08 16.17
C ILE A 295 -22.06 -15.52 16.07
N ARG A 296 -22.02 -16.15 14.90
CA ARG A 296 -22.48 -17.53 14.71
C ARG A 296 -21.31 -18.50 14.69
N ASP A 297 -21.54 -19.72 15.19
CA ASP A 297 -20.50 -20.75 15.27
C ASP A 297 -19.97 -21.19 13.90
N ASN A 298 -20.77 -21.04 12.84
CA ASN A 298 -20.41 -21.41 11.48
C ASN A 298 -19.80 -20.26 10.66
N ASP A 299 -19.67 -19.05 11.21
CA ASP A 299 -18.98 -17.95 10.53
C ASP A 299 -17.48 -18.24 10.41
N ASP A 300 -16.85 -17.76 9.34
CA ASP A 300 -15.40 -17.87 9.16
C ASP A 300 -14.64 -17.00 10.17
N ALA A 301 -13.35 -17.28 10.36
CA ALA A 301 -12.55 -16.62 11.39
C ALA A 301 -12.43 -15.09 11.19
N ALA A 302 -12.42 -14.61 9.94
CA ALA A 302 -12.32 -13.18 9.66
C ALA A 302 -13.65 -12.47 9.97
N THR A 303 -14.77 -13.09 9.60
CA THR A 303 -16.12 -12.59 9.96
C THR A 303 -16.32 -12.56 11.47
N LYS A 304 -16.00 -13.66 12.18
CA LYS A 304 -16.07 -13.69 13.65
C LYS A 304 -15.25 -12.60 14.30
N ARG A 305 -14.00 -12.39 13.82
CA ARG A 305 -13.13 -11.30 14.30
C ARG A 305 -13.78 -9.94 14.09
N SER A 306 -14.34 -9.68 12.91
CA SER A 306 -14.95 -8.38 12.60
C SER A 306 -16.13 -8.08 13.54
N LEU A 307 -17.05 -9.05 13.71
CA LEU A 307 -18.22 -8.91 14.58
C LEU A 307 -17.82 -8.82 16.07
N GLN A 308 -16.76 -9.52 16.47
CA GLN A 308 -16.16 -9.39 17.80
C GLN A 308 -15.67 -7.96 18.04
N ARG A 309 -14.89 -7.40 17.11
CA ARG A 309 -14.36 -6.03 17.24
C ARG A 309 -15.47 -4.99 17.22
N GLU A 310 -16.54 -5.23 16.49
CA GLU A 310 -17.73 -4.37 16.50
C GLU A 310 -18.40 -4.34 17.89
N ASN A 311 -18.60 -5.49 18.53
CA ASN A 311 -19.14 -5.53 19.89
C ASN A 311 -18.18 -4.89 20.92
N GLU A 312 -16.88 -5.10 20.78
CA GLU A 312 -15.87 -4.55 21.69
C GLU A 312 -15.69 -3.03 21.54
N SER A 313 -15.82 -2.49 20.32
CA SER A 313 -15.84 -1.05 20.09
C SER A 313 -17.00 -0.40 20.85
N ALA A 314 -18.21 -0.97 20.76
CA ALA A 314 -19.39 -0.47 21.45
C ALA A 314 -19.20 -0.46 22.98
N GLN A 315 -18.65 -1.55 23.54
CA GLN A 315 -18.32 -1.62 24.97
C GLN A 315 -17.28 -0.59 25.38
N THR A 316 -16.25 -0.39 24.56
CA THR A 316 -15.19 0.58 24.86
C THR A 316 -15.73 1.99 24.87
N LEU A 317 -16.54 2.36 23.88
CA LEU A 317 -17.18 3.68 23.80
C LEU A 317 -18.13 3.91 24.98
N ALA A 318 -18.99 2.94 25.32
CA ALA A 318 -19.89 3.03 26.47
C ALA A 318 -19.11 3.27 27.78
N ARG A 319 -18.01 2.52 27.99
CA ARG A 319 -17.14 2.70 29.17
C ARG A 319 -16.42 4.04 29.23
N GLN A 320 -16.23 4.70 28.08
CA GLN A 320 -15.67 6.05 28.01
C GLN A 320 -16.73 7.15 28.19
N GLY A 321 -17.98 6.78 28.50
CA GLY A 321 -19.07 7.72 28.82
C GLY A 321 -19.94 8.09 27.62
N TYR A 322 -19.80 7.43 26.47
CA TYR A 322 -20.71 7.64 25.34
C TYR A 322 -22.03 6.89 25.54
N ASP A 323 -23.15 7.51 25.16
CA ASP A 323 -24.42 6.82 24.93
C ASP A 323 -24.34 6.05 23.60
N VAL A 324 -24.25 4.73 23.67
CA VAL A 324 -24.06 3.85 22.52
C VAL A 324 -25.20 2.86 22.43
N GLU A 325 -25.93 2.87 21.32
CA GLU A 325 -26.93 1.86 20.96
C GLU A 325 -26.40 0.99 19.80
N GLN A 326 -26.30 -0.32 20.01
CA GLN A 326 -25.92 -1.28 18.98
C GLN A 326 -27.11 -1.74 18.14
N ASN A 327 -26.90 -1.88 16.82
CA ASN A 327 -27.91 -2.28 15.84
C ASN A 327 -29.20 -1.45 15.94
N PRO A 328 -29.13 -0.11 15.91
CA PRO A 328 -30.29 0.76 16.03
C PRO A 328 -31.22 0.62 14.83
N THR A 329 -32.51 0.85 15.03
CA THR A 329 -33.46 0.95 13.92
C THR A 329 -33.46 2.37 13.37
N VAL A 330 -33.01 2.56 12.12
CA VAL A 330 -32.98 3.87 11.45
C VAL A 330 -33.98 3.93 10.28
N PRO A 331 -34.51 5.11 9.93
CA PRO A 331 -35.36 5.27 8.75
C PRO A 331 -34.60 4.94 7.46
N GLY A 332 -35.23 4.16 6.57
CA GLY A 332 -34.67 3.77 5.27
C GLY A 332 -34.17 2.32 5.24
N ASN A 333 -33.31 2.01 4.27
CA ASN A 333 -32.78 0.65 4.05
C ASN A 333 -31.35 0.48 4.60
N LYS A 334 -30.87 1.41 5.42
CA LYS A 334 -29.52 1.35 6.03
C LYS A 334 -29.59 0.60 7.35
N ASN A 335 -28.56 -0.19 7.65
CA ASN A 335 -28.41 -0.94 8.90
C ASN A 335 -27.05 -0.59 9.50
N PRO A 336 -26.92 0.58 10.16
CA PRO A 336 -25.65 0.96 10.75
C PRO A 336 -25.34 0.14 11.99
N ASP A 337 -24.05 0.03 12.30
CA ASP A 337 -23.61 -0.74 13.48
C ASP A 337 -24.04 -0.04 14.78
N TYR A 338 -23.94 1.30 14.83
CA TYR A 338 -24.19 2.08 16.04
C TYR A 338 -25.03 3.33 15.84
N LYS A 339 -25.67 3.74 16.93
CA LYS A 339 -26.06 5.12 17.19
C LYS A 339 -25.32 5.60 18.43
N ILE A 340 -24.43 6.57 18.26
CA ILE A 340 -23.56 7.11 19.30
C ILE A 340 -23.97 8.56 19.53
N GLU A 341 -24.44 8.89 20.74
CA GLU A 341 -24.91 10.23 21.11
C GLU A 341 -25.95 10.81 20.12
N GLY A 342 -26.78 9.93 19.57
CA GLY A 342 -27.79 10.30 18.58
C GLY A 342 -27.36 10.18 17.13
N GLU A 343 -26.06 10.09 16.84
CA GLU A 343 -25.50 10.06 15.49
C GLU A 343 -25.20 8.64 15.01
N VAL A 344 -25.37 8.40 13.71
CA VAL A 344 -25.19 7.07 13.11
C VAL A 344 -23.72 6.83 12.76
N PHE A 345 -23.18 5.67 13.16
CA PHE A 345 -21.82 5.24 12.89
C PHE A 345 -21.75 3.79 12.40
N ASP A 346 -20.76 3.49 11.57
CA ASP A 346 -20.31 2.12 11.32
C ASP A 346 -18.96 1.87 11.98
N ASN A 347 -18.74 0.61 12.35
CA ASN A 347 -17.45 0.13 12.78
C ASN A 347 -16.56 -0.25 11.60
N TYR A 348 -15.27 0.02 11.75
CA TYR A 348 -14.25 -0.55 10.90
C TYR A 348 -13.04 -0.96 11.74
N ALA A 349 -12.65 -2.23 11.65
CA ALA A 349 -11.54 -2.80 12.41
C ALA A 349 -10.45 -3.37 11.49
N PRO A 350 -9.57 -2.52 10.92
CA PRO A 350 -8.52 -2.98 10.01
C PRO A 350 -7.51 -3.91 10.72
N SER A 351 -6.99 -4.88 9.98
CA SER A 351 -5.81 -5.68 10.37
C SER A 351 -4.52 -5.22 9.67
N GLY A 352 -4.65 -4.48 8.57
CA GLY A 352 -3.52 -3.92 7.84
C GLY A 352 -2.90 -2.72 8.57
N SER A 353 -1.66 -2.37 8.22
CA SER A 353 -0.91 -1.25 8.81
C SER A 353 -0.75 -0.04 7.87
N ASN A 354 -1.36 -0.06 6.68
CA ASN A 354 -1.19 0.98 5.67
C ASN A 354 -2.27 2.07 5.80
N PRO A 355 -1.91 3.33 6.12
CA PRO A 355 -2.84 4.45 6.24
C PRO A 355 -3.76 4.65 5.03
N ARG A 356 -3.21 4.54 3.82
CA ARG A 356 -3.93 4.78 2.58
C ARG A 356 -4.95 3.68 2.30
N ASN A 357 -4.62 2.42 2.56
CA ASN A 357 -5.57 1.33 2.42
C ASN A 357 -6.72 1.48 3.42
N ILE A 358 -6.42 1.90 4.66
CA ILE A 358 -7.44 2.16 5.68
C ILE A 358 -8.36 3.30 5.24
N ALA A 359 -7.79 4.42 4.76
CA ALA A 359 -8.56 5.55 4.23
C ALA A 359 -9.41 5.16 3.00
N ALA A 360 -8.88 4.34 2.09
CA ALA A 360 -9.62 3.86 0.92
C ALA A 360 -10.81 2.97 1.29
N ASN A 361 -10.67 2.09 2.29
CA ASN A 361 -11.80 1.28 2.79
C ASN A 361 -12.84 2.14 3.50
N ILE A 362 -12.42 3.21 4.18
CA ILE A 362 -13.34 4.21 4.73
C ILE A 362 -14.09 4.88 3.57
N GLN A 363 -13.39 5.39 2.55
CA GLN A 363 -14.00 6.02 1.37
C GLN A 363 -15.03 5.11 0.69
N GLU A 364 -14.75 3.83 0.50
CA GLU A 364 -15.69 2.88 -0.11
C GLU A 364 -17.01 2.76 0.67
N LYS A 365 -16.95 2.78 2.01
CA LYS A 365 -18.15 2.79 2.87
C LYS A 365 -18.95 4.09 2.77
N ILE A 366 -18.25 5.22 2.61
CA ILE A 366 -18.90 6.53 2.41
C ILE A 366 -19.55 6.61 1.02
N ASP A 367 -18.83 6.22 -0.04
CA ASP A 367 -19.29 6.26 -1.43
C ASP A 367 -20.49 5.34 -1.69
N SER A 368 -20.53 4.19 -1.03
CA SER A 368 -21.69 3.29 -1.06
C SER A 368 -22.91 3.84 -0.32
N GLY A 369 -22.77 5.00 0.32
CA GLY A 369 -23.82 5.69 1.07
C GLY A 369 -24.22 4.94 2.34
N GLN A 370 -23.40 4.01 2.84
CA GLN A 370 -23.73 3.20 4.02
C GLN A 370 -23.61 4.02 5.30
N THR A 371 -22.57 4.85 5.41
CA THR A 371 -22.34 5.71 6.57
C THR A 371 -21.73 7.06 6.17
N GLU A 372 -21.75 8.01 7.09
CA GLU A 372 -21.04 9.30 7.01
C GLU A 372 -20.03 9.46 8.17
N ARG A 373 -20.06 8.55 9.16
CA ARG A 373 -19.19 8.57 10.34
C ARG A 373 -18.69 7.16 10.68
N VAL A 374 -17.43 7.06 11.10
CA VAL A 374 -16.77 5.77 11.31
C VAL A 374 -16.13 5.69 12.69
N VAL A 375 -16.41 4.60 13.40
CA VAL A 375 -15.60 4.15 14.55
C VAL A 375 -14.49 3.27 13.99
N LEU A 376 -13.24 3.72 14.13
CA LEU A 376 -12.07 3.02 13.66
C LEU A 376 -11.36 2.33 14.83
N ASN A 377 -11.48 1.00 14.90
CA ASN A 377 -10.86 0.19 15.94
C ASN A 377 -9.49 -0.34 15.49
N LEU A 378 -8.42 0.16 16.11
CA LEU A 378 -7.04 -0.16 15.75
C LEU A 378 -6.44 -1.34 16.54
N ALA A 379 -7.26 -2.10 17.28
CA ALA A 379 -6.79 -3.19 18.13
C ALA A 379 -5.87 -4.19 17.39
N ASP A 380 -6.18 -4.51 16.14
CA ASP A 380 -5.38 -5.45 15.32
C ASP A 380 -4.55 -4.78 14.22
N SER A 381 -4.57 -3.45 14.14
CA SER A 381 -3.85 -2.71 13.12
C SER A 381 -2.50 -2.25 13.66
N ASN A 382 -1.44 -2.45 12.88
CA ASN A 382 -0.12 -1.84 13.15
C ASN A 382 0.07 -0.50 12.44
N VAL A 383 -1.02 0.19 12.07
CA VAL A 383 -0.94 1.50 11.44
C VAL A 383 -0.37 2.53 12.41
N ASP A 384 0.44 3.44 11.89
CA ASP A 384 0.87 4.64 12.61
C ASP A 384 -0.30 5.64 12.66
N PRO A 385 -0.84 5.97 13.86
CA PRO A 385 -1.96 6.90 14.00
C PRO A 385 -1.67 8.30 13.44
N ASP A 386 -0.44 8.79 13.55
CA ASP A 386 -0.12 10.14 13.05
C ASP A 386 -0.07 10.15 11.52
N ALA A 387 0.46 9.08 10.92
CA ALA A 387 0.44 8.89 9.48
C ALA A 387 -0.98 8.71 8.93
N LEU A 388 -1.85 8.01 9.67
CA LEU A 388 -3.26 7.87 9.30
C LEU A 388 -4.04 9.17 9.43
N ARG A 389 -3.80 9.96 10.48
CA ARG A 389 -4.39 11.29 10.63
C ARG A 389 -3.94 12.20 9.50
N ALA A 390 -2.66 12.19 9.17
CA ALA A 390 -2.12 12.93 8.03
C ALA A 390 -2.75 12.48 6.71
N GLN A 391 -2.97 11.18 6.51
CA GLN A 391 -3.61 10.64 5.30
C GLN A 391 -5.05 11.16 5.12
N LEU A 392 -5.89 11.14 6.17
CA LEU A 392 -7.28 11.62 6.09
C LEU A 392 -7.35 13.15 5.92
N ARG A 393 -6.43 13.89 6.53
CA ARG A 393 -6.36 15.35 6.39
C ARG A 393 -5.85 15.79 5.02
N ASP A 394 -4.77 15.16 4.55
CA ASP A 394 -4.12 15.55 3.30
C ASP A 394 -4.91 15.06 2.08
N TRP A 395 -5.75 14.04 2.26
CA TRP A 395 -6.66 13.48 1.25
C TRP A 395 -8.08 13.37 1.84
N PRO A 396 -8.81 14.49 1.94
CA PRO A 396 -10.15 14.50 2.49
C PRO A 396 -11.10 13.57 1.71
N ILE A 397 -11.89 12.81 2.45
CA ILE A 397 -12.90 11.90 1.93
C ILE A 397 -14.21 12.68 1.80
N GLU A 398 -14.70 12.90 0.59
CA GLU A 398 -15.97 13.60 0.37
C GLU A 398 -17.12 12.83 1.03
N GLY A 399 -17.94 13.51 1.83
CA GLY A 399 -19.04 12.88 2.58
C GLY A 399 -18.66 12.28 3.94
N LEU A 400 -17.36 12.14 4.27
CA LEU A 400 -16.93 11.73 5.60
C LEU A 400 -17.03 12.90 6.58
N LYS A 401 -17.89 12.76 7.57
CA LYS A 401 -18.13 13.77 8.61
C LYS A 401 -17.24 13.59 9.82
N GLU A 402 -16.98 12.34 10.23
CA GLU A 402 -16.27 12.08 11.48
C GLU A 402 -15.58 10.72 11.50
N VAL A 403 -14.39 10.67 12.12
CA VAL A 403 -13.73 9.43 12.52
C VAL A 403 -13.38 9.51 14.01
N VAL A 404 -13.90 8.53 14.76
CA VAL A 404 -13.54 8.27 16.15
C VAL A 404 -12.62 7.06 16.18
N VAL A 405 -11.43 7.18 16.77
CA VAL A 405 -10.47 6.08 16.86
C VAL A 405 -10.49 5.44 18.24
N ILE A 406 -10.49 4.11 18.28
CA ILE A 406 -10.16 3.33 19.46
C ILE A 406 -8.74 2.79 19.27
N ASP A 407 -7.80 3.27 20.09
CA ASP A 407 -6.41 2.81 20.05
C ASP A 407 -6.25 1.41 20.66
N LYS A 408 -5.04 0.84 20.55
CA LYS A 408 -4.74 -0.49 21.10
C LYS A 408 -4.87 -0.62 22.62
N ASN A 409 -4.85 0.52 23.32
CA ASN A 409 -4.97 0.57 24.76
C ASN A 409 -6.43 0.79 25.20
N GLY A 410 -7.37 0.90 24.24
CA GLY A 410 -8.78 1.19 24.51
C GLY A 410 -9.08 2.67 24.79
N ASN A 411 -8.17 3.58 24.42
CA ASN A 411 -8.44 5.01 24.48
C ASN A 411 -9.27 5.44 23.26
N VAL A 412 -10.27 6.29 23.50
CA VAL A 412 -11.09 6.90 22.45
C VAL A 412 -10.52 8.27 22.10
N LEU A 413 -10.26 8.48 20.81
CA LEU A 413 -9.65 9.70 20.29
C LEU A 413 -10.51 10.27 19.16
N ASN A 414 -10.87 11.55 19.26
CA ASN A 414 -11.40 12.27 18.11
C ASN A 414 -10.27 12.42 17.09
N PHE A 415 -10.48 11.87 15.90
CA PHE A 415 -9.38 11.61 14.97
C PHE A 415 -9.48 12.41 13.68
N TYR A 416 -10.70 12.67 13.20
CA TYR A 416 -11.00 13.50 12.03
C TYR A 416 -12.44 14.06 12.12
N PRO A 417 -12.73 15.29 11.67
CA PRO A 417 -11.79 16.32 11.24
C PRO A 417 -10.70 16.69 12.26
#